data_AF-A0A7C2DUR3-F1
#
_entry.id   AF-A0A7C2DUR3-F1
#
_cell.length_a   1.000
_cell.length_b   1.000
_cell.length_c   1.000
_cell.angle_alpha   90.00
_cell.angle_beta   90.00
_cell.angle_gamma   90.00
#
_symmetry.space_group_name_H-M   'P 1'
#
loop_
_entity.id
_entity.type
_entity.pdbx_description
1 polymer ?
#
loop_
_entity_poly.entity_id
_entity_poly.type
_entity_poly.pdbx_seq_one_letter_code
_entity_poly.pdbx_strand_id
1 'polypeptide(L)'
;MGDKINELVASWCSGTASAYSCDLRSSSVRNVSGPVPAALVRELEALAHLRQRDPACMVGDLLAAAISDALAALPDTVRAQLKEDRIATARAEAEEQREVLSWHVGGT
;
A
#
# COMPACT_ATOMS: atom_id res chain seq x y z
N MET A 1 -9.17 16.39 -5.41
CA MET A 1 -9.94 15.34 -4.74
C MET A 1 -9.30 14.01 -5.13
N GLY A 2 -9.32 13.00 -4.28
CA GLY A 2 -8.74 11.71 -4.62
C GLY A 2 -9.61 10.95 -5.61
N ASP A 3 -9.07 10.67 -6.80
CA ASP A 3 -9.76 9.95 -7.89
C ASP A 3 -9.06 8.62 -8.24
N LYS A 4 -8.09 8.18 -7.43
CA LYS A 4 -7.25 7.00 -7.73
C LYS A 4 -8.04 5.71 -7.71
N ILE A 5 -9.00 5.56 -6.80
CA ILE A 5 -9.89 4.39 -6.79
C ILE A 5 -10.68 4.31 -8.10
N ASN A 6 -11.22 5.44 -8.57
CA ASN A 6 -12.04 5.49 -9.79
C ASN A 6 -11.20 5.18 -11.03
N GLU A 7 -9.99 5.75 -11.12
CA GLU A 7 -9.02 5.43 -12.19
C GLU A 7 -8.66 3.94 -12.19
N LEU A 8 -8.41 3.36 -11.02
CA LEU A 8 -8.08 1.94 -10.87
C LEU A 8 -9.22 1.03 -11.33
N VAL A 9 -10.44 1.27 -10.85
CA VAL A 9 -11.61 0.48 -11.24
C VAL A 9 -11.91 0.62 -12.73
N ALA A 10 -11.77 1.83 -13.30
CA ALA A 10 -11.91 2.04 -14.73
C ALA A 10 -10.89 1.19 -15.52
N SER A 11 -9.64 1.11 -15.06
CA SER A 11 -8.59 0.30 -15.70
C SER A 11 -8.91 -1.19 -15.72
N TRP A 12 -9.62 -1.70 -14.71
CA TRP A 12 -10.07 -3.10 -14.67
C TRP A 12 -11.17 -3.38 -15.67
N CYS A 13 -11.98 -2.36 -15.97
CA CYS A 13 -13.11 -2.45 -16.88
C CYS A 13 -12.73 -2.22 -18.35
N SER A 14 -11.71 -1.39 -18.63
CA SER A 14 -11.36 -0.95 -19.99
C SER A 14 -10.35 -1.83 -20.73
N GLY A 15 -9.77 -2.84 -20.08
CA GLY A 15 -8.75 -3.73 -20.67
C GLY A 15 -9.27 -5.13 -21.03
N THR A 16 -8.61 -5.78 -22.00
CA THR A 16 -8.73 -7.24 -22.21
C THR A 16 -8.12 -7.95 -21.00
N ALA A 17 -8.79 -8.98 -20.47
CA ALA A 17 -8.29 -9.75 -19.33
C ALA A 17 -6.91 -10.35 -19.67
N SER A 18 -5.86 -9.76 -19.08
CA SER A 18 -4.51 -10.29 -19.12
C SER A 18 -4.13 -10.75 -17.71
N ALA A 19 -3.54 -11.93 -17.60
CA ALA A 19 -3.02 -12.43 -16.35
C ALA A 19 -2.08 -11.38 -15.72
N TYR A 20 -2.43 -10.92 -14.51
CA TYR A 20 -1.64 -9.95 -13.75
C TYR A 20 -1.40 -10.49 -12.33
N SER A 21 -0.13 -10.52 -11.95
CA SER A 21 0.33 -10.79 -10.59
C SER A 21 1.40 -9.75 -10.21
N CYS A 22 1.40 -9.39 -8.94
CA CYS A 22 2.28 -8.42 -8.32
C CYS A 22 3.35 -9.15 -7.49
N ASP A 23 4.52 -8.53 -7.32
CA ASP A 23 5.56 -9.08 -6.46
C ASP A 23 5.34 -8.70 -4.99
N LEU A 24 4.75 -9.64 -4.25
CA LEU A 24 4.47 -9.52 -2.81
C LEU A 24 5.73 -9.68 -1.93
N ARG A 25 6.89 -10.01 -2.51
CA ARG A 25 8.14 -10.29 -1.77
C ARG A 25 9.18 -9.18 -1.91
N SER A 26 8.90 -8.15 -2.70
CA SER A 26 9.80 -7.00 -2.80
C SER A 26 10.02 -6.37 -1.43
N SER A 27 11.27 -5.99 -1.13
CA SER A 27 11.63 -5.25 0.09
C SER A 27 10.94 -3.88 0.17
N SER A 28 10.44 -3.36 -0.95
CA SER A 28 9.67 -2.13 -1.03
C SER A 28 8.17 -2.31 -0.77
N VAL A 29 7.70 -3.54 -0.56
CA VAL A 29 6.29 -3.86 -0.29
C VAL A 29 6.14 -4.31 1.15
N ARG A 30 5.15 -3.74 1.84
CA ARG A 30 4.76 -4.16 3.19
C ARG A 30 3.38 -4.80 3.11
N ASN A 31 3.26 -6.04 3.54
CA ASN A 31 1.96 -6.70 3.67
C ASN A 31 1.24 -6.12 4.89
N VAL A 32 0.03 -5.62 4.67
CA VAL A 32 -0.84 -5.07 5.71
C VAL A 32 -1.99 -6.04 5.91
N SER A 33 -2.21 -6.49 7.15
CA SER A 33 -3.35 -7.31 7.53
C SER A 33 -4.37 -6.47 8.28
N GLY A 34 -5.65 -6.66 7.96
CA GLY A 34 -6.75 -5.94 8.60
C GLY A 34 -8.08 -6.67 8.41
N PRO A 35 -9.04 -6.47 9.31
CA PRO A 35 -10.36 -7.06 9.17
C PRO A 35 -11.13 -6.41 8.01
N VAL A 36 -11.66 -7.24 7.11
CA VAL A 36 -12.54 -6.83 6.02
C VAL A 36 -13.81 -7.67 6.07
N PRO A 37 -15.02 -7.10 5.87
CA PRO A 37 -16.24 -7.88 5.79
C PRO A 37 -16.14 -9.01 4.76
N ALA A 38 -16.45 -10.24 5.18
CA ALA A 38 -16.29 -11.43 4.34
C ALA A 38 -17.08 -11.37 3.03
N ALA A 39 -18.23 -10.69 3.01
CA ALA A 39 -19.02 -10.49 1.80
C ALA A 39 -18.25 -9.70 0.73
N LEU A 40 -17.55 -8.63 1.12
CA LEU A 40 -16.75 -7.81 0.21
C LEU A 40 -15.54 -8.57 -0.33
N VAL A 41 -14.92 -9.41 0.51
CA VAL A 41 -13.81 -10.28 0.07
C VAL A 41 -14.28 -11.23 -1.02
N ARG A 42 -15.46 -11.84 -0.86
CA ARG A 42 -16.02 -12.76 -1.87
C ARG A 42 -16.35 -12.07 -3.19
N GLU A 43 -16.92 -10.86 -3.14
CA GLU A 43 -17.19 -10.07 -4.35
C GLU A 43 -15.89 -9.71 -5.08
N LEU A 44 -14.84 -9.35 -4.33
CA LEU A 44 -13.53 -9.04 -4.89
C LEU A 44 -12.87 -10.28 -5.52
N GLU A 45 -12.94 -11.44 -4.87
CA GLU A 45 -12.45 -12.70 -5.42
C GLU A 45 -13.20 -13.07 -6.72
N ALA A 46 -14.52 -12.88 -6.77
CA ALA A 46 -15.30 -13.10 -7.98
C ALA A 46 -14.87 -12.16 -9.12
N LEU A 47 -14.62 -10.88 -8.81
CA LEU A 47 -14.11 -9.91 -9.77
C LEU A 47 -12.69 -10.28 -10.26
N ALA A 48 -11.82 -10.73 -9.36
CA ALA A 48 -10.47 -11.17 -9.68
C ALA A 48 -10.49 -12.36 -10.65
N HIS A 49 -11.34 -13.36 -10.40
CA HIS A 49 -11.55 -14.47 -11.33
C HIS A 49 -12.06 -14.00 -12.69
N LEU A 50 -13.08 -13.12 -12.73
CA LEU A 50 -13.65 -12.59 -13.97
C LEU A 50 -12.59 -11.86 -14.81
N ARG A 51 -11.66 -11.17 -14.16
CA ARG A 51 -10.61 -10.37 -14.81
C ARG A 51 -9.27 -11.11 -14.97
N GLN A 52 -9.20 -12.38 -14.56
CA GLN A 52 -7.98 -13.19 -14.55
C GLN A 52 -6.82 -12.51 -13.81
N ARG A 53 -7.11 -11.90 -12.66
CA ARG A 53 -6.13 -11.22 -11.81
C ARG A 53 -5.95 -11.94 -10.49
N ASP A 54 -4.80 -11.74 -9.87
CA ASP A 54 -4.57 -12.19 -8.51
C ASP A 54 -5.37 -11.31 -7.50
N PRO A 55 -6.19 -11.92 -6.62
CA PRO A 55 -7.01 -11.18 -5.68
C PRO A 55 -6.18 -10.42 -4.63
N ALA A 56 -5.03 -10.94 -4.19
CA ALA A 56 -4.16 -10.25 -3.24
C ALA A 56 -3.57 -8.97 -3.87
N CYS A 57 -3.24 -9.03 -5.15
CA CYS A 57 -2.77 -7.85 -5.90
C CYS A 57 -3.86 -6.80 -6.08
N MET A 58 -5.09 -7.22 -6.36
CA MET A 58 -6.23 -6.30 -6.43
C MET A 58 -6.52 -5.64 -5.08
N VAL A 59 -6.42 -6.38 -3.96
CA VAL A 59 -6.51 -5.79 -2.60
C VAL A 59 -5.42 -4.75 -2.39
N GLY A 60 -4.17 -5.08 -2.77
CA GLY A 60 -3.04 -4.15 -2.65
C GLY A 60 -3.25 -2.86 -3.44
N ASP A 61 -3.67 -2.97 -4.70
CA ASP A 61 -3.95 -1.82 -5.57
C ASP A 61 -5.09 -0.97 -5.01
N LEU A 62 -6.18 -1.58 -4.53
CA LEU A 62 -7.31 -0.88 -3.90
C LEU A 62 -6.89 -0.14 -2.64
N LEU A 63 -6.12 -0.80 -1.77
CA LEU A 63 -5.66 -0.20 -0.52
C LEU A 63 -4.73 0.98 -0.80
N ALA A 64 -3.81 0.83 -1.76
CA ALA A 64 -2.90 1.90 -2.16
C ALA A 64 -3.66 3.11 -2.73
N ALA A 65 -4.66 2.86 -3.58
CA ALA A 65 -5.52 3.92 -4.12
C ALA A 65 -6.33 4.62 -3.02
N ALA A 66 -6.94 3.86 -2.10
CA ALA A 66 -7.72 4.39 -0.99
C ALA A 66 -6.89 5.23 -0.02
N ILE A 67 -5.68 4.76 0.33
CA ILE A 67 -4.76 5.53 1.18
C ILE A 67 -4.35 6.82 0.46
N SER A 68 -4.04 6.75 -0.83
CA SER A 68 -3.66 7.94 -1.62
C SER A 68 -4.78 8.97 -1.65
N ASP A 69 -6.01 8.53 -1.92
CA ASP A 69 -7.17 9.40 -1.97
C ASP A 69 -7.50 10.00 -0.58
N ALA A 70 -7.40 9.20 0.48
CA ALA A 70 -7.58 9.65 1.86
C ALA A 70 -6.54 10.72 2.25
N LEU A 71 -5.26 10.49 1.94
CA LEU A 71 -4.18 11.44 2.21
C LEU A 71 -4.33 12.73 1.39
N ALA A 72 -4.80 12.64 0.15
CA ALA A 72 -5.07 13.80 -0.70
C ALA A 72 -6.27 14.63 -0.21
N ALA A 73 -7.23 14.00 0.46
CA ALA A 73 -8.40 14.68 1.03
C ALA A 73 -8.09 15.40 2.37
N LEU A 74 -6.94 15.14 2.99
CA LEU A 74 -6.56 15.80 4.24
C LEU A 74 -6.37 17.32 4.06
N PRO A 75 -6.77 18.14 5.04
CA PRO A 75 -6.47 19.57 5.06
C PRO A 75 -4.96 19.84 4.97
N ASP A 76 -4.60 20.95 4.33
CA ASP A 76 -3.19 21.34 4.10
C ASP A 76 -2.37 21.38 5.40
N THR A 77 -2.99 21.85 6.50
CA THR A 77 -2.37 21.92 7.83
C THR A 77 -1.99 20.54 8.36
N VAL A 78 -2.87 19.54 8.20
CA VAL A 78 -2.64 18.16 8.63
C VAL A 78 -1.61 17.48 7.73
N ARG A 79 -1.64 17.74 6.41
CA ARG A 79 -0.62 17.19 5.49
C ARG A 79 0.78 17.73 5.79
N ALA A 80 0.89 19.00 6.18
CA ALA A 80 2.17 19.60 6.57
C ALA A 80 2.72 18.92 7.83
N GLN A 81 1.89 18.76 8.86
CA GLN A 81 2.26 18.04 10.10
C GLN A 81 2.69 16.59 9.81
N LEU A 82 1.91 15.87 9.00
CA LEU A 82 2.23 14.49 8.61
C LEU A 82 3.58 14.38 7.89
N LYS A 83 3.94 15.37 7.07
CA LYS A 83 5.22 15.39 6.37
C LYS A 83 6.38 15.61 7.33
N GLU A 84 6.24 16.52 8.29
CA GLU A 84 7.25 16.76 9.32
C GLU A 84 7.46 15.51 10.19
N ASP A 85 6.37 14.89 10.63
CA ASP A 85 6.39 13.71 11.48
C ASP A 85 7.06 12.53 10.76
N ARG A 86 6.72 12.30 9.49
CA ARG A 86 7.36 11.25 8.67
C ARG A 86 8.88 11.44 8.55
N ILE A 87 9.35 12.68 8.42
CA ILE A 87 10.79 12.98 8.36
C ILE A 87 11.44 12.70 9.72
N ALA A 88 10.78 13.05 10.82
CA ALA A 88 11.27 12.79 12.17
C ALA A 88 11.37 11.28 12.45
N THR A 89 10.34 10.51 12.12
CA THR A 89 10.34 9.04 12.26
C THR A 89 11.44 8.39 11.44
N ALA A 90 11.59 8.77 10.16
CA ALA A 90 12.64 8.20 9.30
C ALA A 90 14.05 8.50 9.82
N ARG A 91 14.27 9.68 10.43
CA ARG A 91 15.54 10.01 11.08
C ARG A 91 15.78 9.18 12.34
N ALA A 92 14.74 8.96 13.14
CA ALA A 92 14.82 8.12 14.34
C ALA A 92 15.15 6.67 13.98
N GLU A 93 14.45 6.10 12.97
CA GLU A 93 14.72 4.73 12.48
C GLU A 93 16.15 4.59 11.92
N ALA A 94 16.66 5.62 11.22
CA ALA A 94 18.02 5.61 10.69
C ALA A 94 19.08 5.67 11.80
N GLU A 95 18.82 6.42 12.88
CA GLU A 95 19.73 6.48 14.04
C GLU A 95 19.72 5.17 14.83
N GLU A 96 18.54 4.57 15.04
CA GLU A 96 18.41 3.27 15.71
C GLU A 96 19.14 2.17 14.92
N GLN A 97 18.96 2.12 13.59
CA GLN A 97 19.69 1.19 12.73
C GLN A 97 21.21 1.39 12.80
N ARG A 98 21.65 2.65 12.90
CA ARG A 98 23.07 2.98 13.05
C ARG A 98 23.62 2.53 14.39
N GLU A 99 22.86 2.67 15.48
CA GLU A 99 23.23 2.19 16.82
C GLU A 99 23.33 0.66 16.85
N VAL A 100 22.35 -0.06 16.28
CA VAL A 100 22.33 -1.52 16.19
C VAL A 100 23.53 -2.05 15.38
N LEU A 101 23.86 -1.39 14.27
CA LEU A 101 25.03 -1.74 13.46
C LEU A 101 26.33 -1.42 14.20
N SER A 102 26.40 -0.32 14.95
CA SER A 102 27.60 0.06 15.73
C SER A 102 27.96 -0.98 16.80
N TRP A 103 26.96 -1.65 17.39
CA TRP A 103 27.15 -2.79 18.29
C TRP A 103 27.67 -4.05 17.59
N HIS A 104 27.29 -4.27 16.33
CA HIS A 104 27.68 -5.47 15.57
C HIS A 104 29.10 -5.40 14.96
N VAL A 105 29.74 -4.22 14.93
CA VAL A 105 31.15 -4.08 14.51
C VAL A 105 32.13 -4.25 15.69
N GLY A 106 31.63 -4.47 16.91
CA GLY A 106 32.42 -4.52 18.16
C GLY A 106 32.73 -5.91 18.74
N GLY A 107 32.46 -7.02 18.05
CA GLY A 107 32.86 -8.36 18.49
C GLY A 107 32.89 -9.34 17.31
N THR A 108 33.90 -10.17 17.11
CA THR A 108 34.99 -10.72 17.95
C THR A 108 36.38 -10.37 17.46
#